data_AF-A0A938NSE3-F1
#
_entry.id   AF-A0A938NSE3-F1
#
_cell.length_a   1.000
_cell.length_b   1.000
_cell.length_c   1.000
_cell.angle_alpha   90.00
_cell.angle_beta   90.00
_cell.angle_gamma   90.00
#
_symmetry.space_group_name_H-M   'P 1'
#
loop_
_entity.id
_entity.type
_entity.pdbx_description
1 polymer ?
#
loop_
_entity_poly.entity_id
_entity_poly.type
_entity_poly.pdbx_seq_one_letter_code
_entity_poly.pdbx_strand_id
1 'polypeptide(L)'
;PLHVVNSGEVYRFLTKPLEDVESFRLTLRQALEVHSLHARERELLQDLAKRNCELQRRQERIPYELRLAGQTQRRVLNTQPLLTADYEVRFAYHPSLSVGGDFFDAVSLPDGRICLYLGDVSGHGVAAALISTFLRVTASELVLSHIAKGPAEVCRALNRFMIDQHLRDDLFATFFIAVYDPKTRNWQACNCGHPAPLLLSVDRDRIKTIGEDSGDVPLGIMDRPGQYGQDAGVSWQSGADDVLLLFTDGLNESRHRQTQELCGMDSLITGASLMMQQSLDEPDPEHLFTWLEEQGYQLDGDDCWAISVRLVPDNKTLWRKTVSCDLVAVETAGSEIEQALSSAGWDEVDAGRVRLLFVEYGVNAVRYGGVSADPCLQGCVQSCQEGCVVLFRDSGGSWDYHGNLSRSGGAAPDAESGRGLEIIDAIAEKTSFFRWGRHNYARFLVRKQVGGDR
;
A
#
# COMPACT_ATOMS: atom_id res chain seq x y z
N PRO A 1 32.18 -66.63 -28.17
CA PRO A 1 33.00 -66.01 -27.10
C PRO A 1 32.96 -64.47 -27.10
N LEU A 2 33.08 -63.82 -28.28
CA LEU A 2 33.06 -62.35 -28.41
C LEU A 2 31.68 -61.69 -28.17
N HIS A 3 30.56 -62.43 -28.25
CA HIS A 3 29.22 -61.85 -28.09
C HIS A 3 28.85 -61.43 -26.66
N VAL A 4 29.50 -61.99 -25.63
CA VAL A 4 29.20 -61.68 -24.22
C VAL A 4 29.94 -60.41 -23.76
N VAL A 5 31.00 -60.03 -24.47
CA VAL A 5 31.91 -58.90 -24.14
C VAL A 5 31.22 -57.54 -24.22
N ASN A 6 30.22 -57.38 -25.09
CA ASN A 6 29.55 -56.08 -25.29
C ASN A 6 28.41 -55.77 -24.31
N SER A 7 28.08 -56.69 -23.39
CA SER A 7 26.97 -56.50 -22.44
C SER A 7 27.37 -55.78 -21.15
N GLY A 8 28.67 -55.70 -20.83
CA GLY A 8 29.15 -55.10 -19.57
C GLY A 8 28.91 -55.95 -18.31
N GLU A 9 28.36 -57.17 -18.44
CA GLU A 9 27.96 -58.02 -17.31
C GLU A 9 29.03 -59.03 -16.85
N VAL A 10 30.22 -59.05 -17.47
CA VAL A 10 31.29 -60.03 -17.14
C VAL A 10 32.41 -59.36 -16.33
N TYR A 11 32.56 -59.77 -15.07
CA TYR A 11 33.61 -59.28 -14.18
C TYR A 11 35.02 -59.71 -14.61
N ARG A 12 35.22 -61.00 -14.93
CA ARG A 12 36.50 -61.55 -15.43
C ARG A 12 36.29 -62.91 -16.11
N PHE A 13 37.09 -63.20 -17.14
CA PHE A 13 37.12 -64.53 -17.78
C PHE A 13 38.12 -65.46 -17.10
N LEU A 14 37.74 -66.73 -16.96
CA LEU A 14 38.61 -67.81 -16.48
C LEU A 14 38.56 -68.99 -17.46
N THR A 15 39.71 -69.58 -17.74
CA THR A 15 39.84 -70.72 -18.67
C THR A 15 39.89 -72.04 -17.91
N LYS A 16 39.27 -73.08 -18.46
CA LYS A 16 39.31 -74.45 -17.91
C LYS A 16 40.50 -75.24 -18.48
N PRO A 17 41.08 -76.19 -17.73
CA PRO A 17 40.72 -76.59 -16.36
C PRO A 17 41.15 -75.55 -15.32
N LEU A 18 40.35 -75.38 -14.25
CA LEU A 18 40.67 -74.46 -13.16
C LEU A 18 41.68 -75.14 -12.23
N GLU A 19 42.97 -74.96 -12.50
CA GLU A 19 44.06 -75.61 -11.76
C GLU A 19 44.35 -74.93 -10.41
N ASP A 20 44.00 -73.65 -10.25
CA ASP A 20 44.19 -72.87 -9.01
C ASP A 20 42.84 -72.41 -8.41
N VAL A 21 42.39 -73.13 -7.38
CA VAL A 21 41.14 -72.88 -6.67
C VAL A 21 41.19 -71.57 -5.86
N GLU A 22 42.36 -71.16 -5.38
CA GLU A 22 42.50 -69.93 -4.58
C GLU A 22 42.36 -68.68 -5.46
N SER A 23 42.92 -68.70 -6.68
CA SER A 23 42.71 -67.64 -7.68
C SER A 23 41.23 -67.50 -8.09
N PHE A 24 40.50 -68.62 -8.21
CA PHE A 24 39.05 -68.60 -8.45
C PHE A 24 38.29 -67.97 -7.27
N ARG A 25 38.60 -68.37 -6.03
CA ARG A 25 37.98 -67.82 -4.81
C ARG A 25 38.23 -66.32 -4.66
N LEU A 26 39.45 -65.86 -4.94
CA LEU A 26 39.81 -64.45 -4.91
C LEU A 26 38.99 -63.65 -5.93
N THR A 27 38.91 -64.14 -7.17
CA THR A 27 38.13 -63.49 -8.24
C THR A 27 36.64 -63.41 -7.89
N LEU A 28 36.09 -64.47 -7.29
CA LEU A 28 34.70 -64.49 -6.84
C LEU A 28 34.45 -63.49 -5.70
N ARG A 29 35.35 -63.41 -4.70
CA ARG A 29 35.24 -62.43 -3.61
C ARG A 29 35.24 -61.00 -4.14
N GLN A 30 36.17 -60.68 -5.04
CA GLN A 30 36.24 -59.34 -5.63
C GLN A 30 34.99 -59.00 -6.47
N ALA A 31 34.44 -59.96 -7.21
CA ALA A 31 33.21 -59.78 -7.96
C ALA A 31 32.00 -59.51 -7.04
N LEU A 32 31.89 -60.24 -5.92
CA LEU A 32 30.84 -60.04 -4.93
C LEU A 32 30.97 -58.69 -4.22
N GLU A 33 32.20 -58.27 -3.89
CA GLU A 33 32.48 -56.97 -3.29
C GLU A 33 32.06 -55.83 -4.23
N VAL A 34 32.48 -55.87 -5.49
CA VAL A 34 32.08 -54.88 -6.52
C VAL A 34 30.57 -54.86 -6.73
N HIS A 35 29.91 -56.01 -6.76
CA HIS A 35 28.45 -56.08 -6.85
C HIS A 35 27.77 -55.43 -5.64
N SER A 36 28.26 -55.72 -4.42
CA SER A 36 27.72 -55.13 -3.18
C SER A 36 27.93 -53.62 -3.11
N LEU A 37 29.08 -53.12 -3.59
CA LEU A 37 29.38 -51.69 -3.66
C LEU A 37 28.46 -50.99 -4.67
N HIS A 38 28.27 -51.53 -5.88
CA HIS A 38 27.34 -50.97 -6.85
C HIS A 38 25.88 -51.02 -6.37
N ALA A 39 25.49 -52.08 -5.65
CA ALA A 39 24.16 -52.15 -5.05
C ALA A 39 23.98 -51.05 -3.99
N ARG A 40 24.98 -50.85 -3.13
CA ARG A 40 24.97 -49.80 -2.11
C ARG A 40 25.01 -48.40 -2.70
N GLU A 41 25.80 -48.17 -3.75
CA GLU A 41 25.85 -46.92 -4.49
C GLU A 41 24.47 -46.57 -5.07
N ARG A 42 23.80 -47.52 -5.73
CA ARG A 42 22.44 -47.32 -6.26
C ARG A 42 21.44 -46.99 -5.16
N GLU A 43 21.51 -47.69 -4.03
CA GLU A 43 20.64 -47.44 -2.87
C GLU A 43 20.85 -46.02 -2.32
N LEU A 44 22.11 -45.60 -2.16
CA LEU A 44 22.46 -44.25 -1.70
C LEU A 44 22.01 -43.17 -2.68
N LEU A 45 22.20 -43.38 -3.99
CA LEU A 45 21.74 -42.44 -5.02
C LEU A 45 20.22 -42.31 -5.02
N GLN A 46 19.49 -43.41 -4.82
CA GLN A 46 18.03 -43.37 -4.68
C GLN A 46 17.58 -42.64 -3.41
N ASP A 47 18.24 -42.86 -2.27
CA ASP A 47 17.90 -42.16 -1.02
C ASP A 47 18.22 -40.66 -1.13
N LEU A 48 19.36 -40.30 -1.72
CA LEU A 48 19.72 -38.91 -2.01
C LEU A 48 18.70 -38.24 -2.95
N ALA A 49 18.26 -38.91 -4.01
CA ALA A 49 17.24 -38.39 -4.92
C ALA A 49 15.90 -38.14 -4.19
N LYS A 50 15.49 -39.07 -3.31
CA LYS A 50 14.28 -38.90 -2.49
C LYS A 50 14.40 -37.71 -1.54
N ARG A 51 15.51 -37.61 -0.79
CA ARG A 51 15.77 -36.51 0.14
C ARG A 51 15.83 -35.16 -0.58
N ASN A 52 16.49 -35.08 -1.73
CA ASN A 52 16.54 -33.87 -2.54
C ASN A 52 15.16 -33.44 -3.03
N CYS A 53 14.33 -34.39 -3.47
CA CYS A 53 12.94 -34.09 -3.87
C CYS A 53 12.11 -33.57 -2.69
N GLU A 54 12.27 -34.15 -1.50
CA GLU A 54 11.58 -33.68 -0.30
C GLU A 54 12.06 -32.28 0.14
N LEU A 55 13.37 -32.04 0.11
CA LEU A 55 13.95 -30.73 0.41
C LEU A 55 13.46 -29.67 -0.57
N GLN A 56 13.44 -29.96 -1.88
CA GLN A 56 12.90 -29.06 -2.89
C GLN A 56 11.43 -28.71 -2.62
N ARG A 57 10.60 -29.71 -2.32
CA ARG A 57 9.18 -29.47 -1.97
C ARG A 57 9.03 -28.59 -0.74
N ARG A 58 9.84 -28.81 0.30
CA ARG A 58 9.82 -27.97 1.51
C ARG A 58 10.31 -26.55 1.22
N GLN A 59 11.34 -26.41 0.39
CA GLN A 59 11.92 -25.13 -0.01
C GLN A 59 10.93 -24.30 -0.86
N GLU A 60 10.10 -24.93 -1.68
CA GLU A 60 9.07 -24.25 -2.48
C GLU A 60 7.85 -23.85 -1.65
N ARG A 61 7.55 -24.59 -0.58
CA ARG A 61 6.37 -24.37 0.25
C ARG A 61 6.46 -23.09 1.09
N ILE A 62 7.62 -22.81 1.69
CA ILE A 62 7.80 -21.64 2.57
C ILE A 62 7.57 -20.31 1.82
N PRO A 63 8.20 -20.05 0.65
CA PRO A 63 7.95 -18.84 -0.13
C PRO A 63 6.49 -18.70 -0.58
N TYR A 64 5.82 -19.82 -0.86
CA TYR A 64 4.39 -19.80 -1.19
C TYR A 64 3.54 -19.35 0.00
N GLU A 65 3.73 -19.92 1.18
CA GLU A 65 3.01 -19.54 2.40
C GLU A 65 3.32 -18.08 2.81
N LEU A 66 4.57 -17.64 2.68
CA LEU A 66 4.98 -16.26 2.93
C LEU A 66 4.31 -15.28 1.98
N ARG A 67 4.23 -15.59 0.68
CA ARG A 67 3.50 -14.74 -0.29
C ARG A 67 2.02 -14.62 0.07
N LEU A 68 1.38 -15.71 0.48
CA LEU A 68 -0.03 -15.69 0.88
C LEU A 68 -0.25 -14.85 2.16
N ALA A 69 0.64 -14.98 3.14
CA ALA A 69 0.65 -14.15 4.33
C ALA A 69 0.83 -12.67 3.97
N GLY A 70 1.76 -12.37 3.06
CA GLY A 70 2.01 -11.03 2.53
C GLY A 70 0.80 -10.38 1.87
N GLN A 71 0.13 -11.12 1.00
CA GLN A 71 -1.11 -10.67 0.36
C GLN A 71 -2.20 -10.37 1.40
N THR A 72 -2.28 -11.21 2.45
CA THR A 72 -3.23 -11.01 3.54
C THR A 72 -2.89 -9.76 4.35
N GLN A 73 -1.62 -9.59 4.72
CA GLN A 73 -1.13 -8.42 5.45
C GLN A 73 -1.38 -7.13 4.66
N ARG A 74 -1.04 -7.08 3.37
CA ARG A 74 -1.31 -5.91 2.51
C ARG A 74 -2.79 -5.53 2.45
N ARG A 75 -3.69 -6.53 2.41
CA ARG A 75 -5.14 -6.28 2.48
C ARG A 75 -5.56 -5.71 3.82
N VAL A 76 -4.92 -6.15 4.91
CA VAL A 76 -5.14 -5.55 6.22
C VAL A 76 -4.64 -4.11 6.19
N LEU A 77 -3.38 -3.85 5.86
CA LEU A 77 -2.75 -2.52 5.86
C LEU A 77 -3.42 -1.48 4.93
N ASN A 78 -4.30 -1.92 4.02
CA ASN A 78 -5.12 -1.08 3.15
C ASN A 78 -4.32 0.01 2.40
N THR A 79 -3.45 -0.42 1.48
CA THR A 79 -2.62 0.45 0.64
C THR A 79 -3.38 1.18 -0.48
N GLN A 80 -4.71 1.36 -0.35
CA GLN A 80 -5.50 2.11 -1.33
C GLN A 80 -5.47 3.60 -0.97
N PRO A 81 -5.33 4.52 -1.94
CA PRO A 81 -5.33 5.95 -1.64
C PRO A 81 -6.66 6.38 -1.01
N LEU A 82 -6.61 7.32 -0.07
CA LEU A 82 -7.79 7.93 0.55
C LEU A 82 -7.97 9.34 0.00
N LEU A 83 -8.83 9.46 -1.01
CA LEU A 83 -9.07 10.72 -1.74
C LEU A 83 -10.42 11.29 -1.32
N THR A 84 -10.39 12.42 -0.62
CA THR A 84 -11.59 13.08 -0.07
C THR A 84 -11.66 14.52 -0.54
N ALA A 85 -12.77 15.18 -0.20
CA ALA A 85 -12.94 16.59 -0.54
C ALA A 85 -12.00 17.52 0.26
N ASP A 86 -11.46 17.07 1.39
CA ASP A 86 -10.66 17.90 2.31
C ASP A 86 -9.17 17.56 2.27
N TYR A 87 -8.84 16.32 1.92
CA TYR A 87 -7.48 15.80 1.88
C TYR A 87 -7.35 14.60 0.94
N GLU A 88 -6.15 14.42 0.41
CA GLU A 88 -5.73 13.25 -0.37
C GLU A 88 -4.57 12.57 0.36
N VAL A 89 -4.70 11.27 0.59
CA VAL A 89 -3.64 10.42 1.13
C VAL A 89 -3.27 9.39 0.07
N ARG A 90 -1.99 9.32 -0.28
CA ARG A 90 -1.45 8.35 -1.24
C ARG A 90 -0.33 7.54 -0.60
N PHE A 91 -0.12 6.35 -1.14
CA PHE A 91 0.72 5.31 -0.53
C PHE A 91 1.63 4.71 -1.59
N ALA A 92 2.90 4.55 -1.26
CA ALA A 92 3.82 3.63 -1.93
C ALA A 92 4.42 2.71 -0.87
N TYR A 93 4.45 1.40 -1.17
CA TYR A 93 4.98 0.39 -0.26
C TYR A 93 5.74 -0.70 -0.99
N HIS A 94 7.06 -0.77 -0.76
CA HIS A 94 7.92 -1.86 -1.22
C HIS A 94 8.42 -2.65 0.00
N PRO A 95 7.88 -3.84 0.30
CA PRO A 95 8.40 -4.65 1.39
C PRO A 95 9.72 -5.33 1.00
N SER A 96 10.60 -5.51 1.98
CA SER A 96 11.86 -6.27 1.82
C SER A 96 11.62 -7.76 1.59
N LEU A 97 10.63 -8.31 2.29
CA LEU A 97 10.21 -9.71 2.21
C LEU A 97 8.75 -9.80 1.71
N SER A 98 8.19 -11.01 1.72
CA SER A 98 6.75 -11.13 1.42
C SER A 98 5.87 -10.46 2.49
N VAL A 99 6.38 -10.30 3.71
CA VAL A 99 5.69 -9.72 4.88
C VAL A 99 6.63 -8.74 5.58
N GLY A 100 6.09 -7.69 6.19
CA GLY A 100 6.89 -6.59 6.75
C GLY A 100 6.51 -6.11 8.15
N GLY A 101 7.46 -5.48 8.84
CA GLY A 101 7.32 -4.90 10.18
C GLY A 101 6.55 -3.58 10.22
N ASP A 102 6.49 -2.90 9.08
CA ASP A 102 5.80 -1.63 8.94
C ASP A 102 4.28 -1.74 8.95
N PHE A 103 3.64 -0.73 9.54
CA PHE A 103 2.19 -0.58 9.53
C PHE A 103 1.75 0.87 9.51
N PHE A 104 0.62 1.11 8.86
CA PHE A 104 0.03 2.43 8.71
C PHE A 104 -1.49 2.35 8.81
N ASP A 105 -2.13 3.46 9.20
CA ASP A 105 -3.56 3.66 8.93
C ASP A 105 -3.94 5.16 8.83
N ALA A 106 -5.06 5.40 8.14
CA ALA A 106 -5.76 6.68 8.09
C ALA A 106 -7.17 6.55 8.68
N VAL A 107 -7.36 7.11 9.87
CA VAL A 107 -8.63 7.04 10.61
C VAL A 107 -9.38 8.36 10.48
N SER A 108 -10.46 8.37 9.69
CA SER A 108 -11.41 9.49 9.68
C SER A 108 -12.17 9.54 11.00
N LEU A 109 -12.14 10.70 11.66
CA LEU A 109 -12.79 10.91 12.96
C LEU A 109 -14.22 11.45 12.78
N PRO A 110 -15.14 11.16 13.71
CA PRO A 110 -16.55 11.59 13.60
C PRO A 110 -16.77 13.11 13.52
N ASP A 111 -15.80 13.90 13.99
CA ASP A 111 -15.84 15.37 13.98
C ASP A 111 -15.27 16.00 12.70
N GLY A 112 -14.87 15.16 11.73
CA GLY A 112 -14.32 15.57 10.44
C GLY A 112 -12.79 15.65 10.41
N ARG A 113 -12.12 15.48 11.56
CA ARG A 113 -10.65 15.38 11.61
C ARG A 113 -10.17 14.08 10.96
N ILE A 114 -8.90 14.03 10.58
CA ILE A 114 -8.23 12.79 10.18
C ILE A 114 -7.05 12.53 11.09
N CYS A 115 -6.92 11.30 11.55
CA CYS A 115 -5.74 10.81 12.24
C CYS A 115 -4.96 9.89 11.30
N LEU A 116 -3.66 10.11 11.19
CA LEU A 116 -2.72 9.30 10.44
C LEU A 116 -1.68 8.76 11.39
N TYR A 117 -1.23 7.54 11.17
CA TYR A 117 -0.04 7.06 11.86
C TYR A 117 0.73 6.07 11.01
N LEU A 118 2.05 6.08 11.20
CA LEU A 118 3.00 5.16 10.59
C LEU A 118 3.89 4.62 11.70
N GLY A 119 4.11 3.32 11.72
CA GLY A 119 5.03 2.71 12.67
C GLY A 119 5.77 1.55 12.05
N ASP A 120 6.90 1.23 12.65
CA ASP A 120 7.77 0.13 12.29
C ASP A 120 8.07 -0.70 13.54
N VAL A 121 7.93 -2.02 13.42
CA VAL A 121 8.19 -2.97 14.50
C VAL A 121 9.60 -3.51 14.35
N SER A 122 10.40 -3.38 15.41
CA SER A 122 11.78 -3.86 15.43
C SER A 122 11.89 -5.33 15.02
N GLY A 123 12.82 -5.60 14.09
CA GLY A 123 13.08 -6.93 13.55
C GLY A 123 12.38 -7.15 12.20
N HIS A 124 12.57 -8.31 11.61
CA HIS A 124 12.08 -8.59 10.24
C HIS A 124 11.37 -9.93 10.13
N GLY A 125 10.63 -10.10 9.03
CA GLY A 125 9.95 -11.35 8.68
C GLY A 125 8.63 -11.57 9.40
N VAL A 126 8.25 -12.85 9.55
CA VAL A 126 6.86 -13.22 9.93
C VAL A 126 6.45 -12.74 11.31
N ALA A 127 7.36 -12.76 12.29
CA ALA A 127 7.04 -12.35 13.65
C ALA A 127 6.73 -10.84 13.73
N ALA A 128 7.58 -10.01 13.14
CA ALA A 128 7.37 -8.56 13.05
C ALA A 128 6.06 -8.25 12.32
N ALA A 129 5.77 -8.95 11.23
CA ALA A 129 4.55 -8.77 10.45
C ALA A 129 3.23 -9.11 11.17
N LEU A 130 3.25 -10.15 12.01
CA LEU A 130 2.09 -10.48 12.84
C LEU A 130 1.84 -9.39 13.88
N ILE A 131 2.91 -8.87 14.47
CA ILE A 131 2.84 -7.83 15.49
C ILE A 131 2.44 -6.49 14.87
N SER A 132 2.96 -6.12 13.71
CA SER A 132 2.57 -4.91 12.99
C SER A 132 1.09 -4.90 12.65
N THR A 133 0.56 -6.05 12.21
CA THR A 133 -0.87 -6.24 11.98
C THR A 133 -1.69 -6.04 13.25
N PHE A 134 -1.23 -6.60 14.37
CA PHE A 134 -1.90 -6.49 15.66
C PHE A 134 -1.86 -5.07 16.24
N LEU A 135 -0.70 -4.42 16.17
CA LEU A 135 -0.51 -3.03 16.60
C LEU A 135 -1.31 -2.07 15.75
N ARG A 136 -1.41 -2.28 14.43
CA ARG A 136 -2.29 -1.48 13.58
C ARG A 136 -3.72 -1.51 14.07
N VAL A 137 -4.31 -2.70 14.22
CA VAL A 137 -5.72 -2.84 14.63
C VAL A 137 -5.95 -2.19 16.00
N THR A 138 -5.02 -2.43 16.94
CA THR A 138 -5.09 -1.85 18.28
C THR A 138 -4.95 -0.33 18.24
N ALA A 139 -4.02 0.20 17.44
CA ALA A 139 -3.82 1.63 17.27
C ALA A 139 -5.06 2.32 16.69
N SER A 140 -5.71 1.75 15.66
CA SER A 140 -6.96 2.30 15.10
C SER A 140 -8.06 2.41 16.17
N GLU A 141 -8.19 1.39 17.04
CA GLU A 141 -9.17 1.39 18.14
C GLU A 141 -8.81 2.41 19.23
N LEU A 142 -7.54 2.51 19.58
CA LEU A 142 -7.04 3.49 20.56
C LEU A 142 -7.19 4.92 20.05
N VAL A 143 -7.00 5.16 18.76
CA VAL A 143 -7.30 6.45 18.13
C VAL A 143 -8.77 6.82 18.38
N LEU A 144 -9.72 5.95 18.03
CA LEU A 144 -11.14 6.27 18.19
C LEU A 144 -11.55 6.56 19.65
N SER A 145 -10.87 5.95 20.62
CA SER A 145 -11.19 6.08 22.05
C SER A 145 -10.43 7.19 22.78
N HIS A 146 -9.20 7.53 22.35
CA HIS A 146 -8.31 8.42 23.11
C HIS A 146 -7.92 9.71 22.37
N ILE A 147 -8.13 9.81 21.05
CA ILE A 147 -7.64 10.96 20.25
C ILE A 147 -8.25 12.32 20.67
N ALA A 148 -9.39 12.31 21.35
CA ALA A 148 -9.97 13.52 21.93
C ALA A 148 -9.05 14.21 22.95
N LYS A 149 -8.14 13.45 23.59
CA LYS A 149 -7.11 13.97 24.51
C LYS A 149 -5.79 14.31 23.81
N GLY A 150 -5.70 14.07 22.50
CA GLY A 150 -4.54 14.36 21.66
C GLY A 150 -3.70 13.12 21.28
N PRO A 151 -2.78 13.25 20.31
CA PRO A 151 -2.00 12.13 19.77
C PRO A 151 -1.11 11.45 20.83
N ALA A 152 -0.54 12.23 21.74
CA ALA A 152 0.35 11.72 22.78
C ALA A 152 -0.34 10.76 23.78
N GLU A 153 -1.65 10.93 24.02
CA GLU A 153 -2.41 9.98 24.83
C GLU A 153 -2.56 8.63 24.12
N VAL A 154 -2.74 8.62 22.79
CA VAL A 154 -2.79 7.38 22.00
C VAL A 154 -1.46 6.64 22.11
N CYS A 155 -0.33 7.36 21.99
CA CYS A 155 1.00 6.77 22.17
C CYS A 155 1.16 6.15 23.57
N ARG A 156 0.74 6.84 24.63
CA ARG A 156 0.77 6.29 26.00
C ARG A 156 -0.09 5.04 26.15
N ALA A 157 -1.29 5.04 25.57
CA ALA A 157 -2.18 3.89 25.61
C ALA A 157 -1.57 2.69 24.86
N LEU A 158 -1.00 2.93 23.67
CA LEU A 158 -0.38 1.90 22.85
C LEU A 158 0.92 1.36 23.47
N ASN A 159 1.76 2.24 24.05
CA ASN A 159 2.98 1.86 24.77
C ASN A 159 2.68 0.91 25.94
N ARG A 160 1.73 1.30 26.80
CA ARG A 160 1.30 0.47 27.93
C ARG A 160 0.71 -0.84 27.48
N PHE A 161 -0.08 -0.83 26.40
CA PHE A 161 -0.59 -2.06 25.81
C PHE A 161 0.55 -3.01 25.38
N MET A 162 1.57 -2.51 24.68
CA MET A 162 2.72 -3.33 24.27
C MET A 162 3.44 -3.95 25.47
N ILE A 163 3.64 -3.17 26.53
CA ILE A 163 4.32 -3.60 27.76
C ILE A 163 3.48 -4.66 28.51
N ASP A 164 2.18 -4.42 28.68
CA ASP A 164 1.28 -5.31 29.42
C ASP A 164 1.11 -6.66 28.70
N GLN A 165 1.09 -6.67 27.36
CA GLN A 165 0.93 -7.89 26.57
C GLN A 165 2.17 -8.80 26.55
N HIS A 166 3.33 -8.34 27.05
CA HIS A 166 4.59 -9.09 27.04
C HIS A 166 4.88 -9.71 25.67
N LEU A 167 4.65 -8.94 24.59
CA LEU A 167 4.70 -9.44 23.21
C LEU A 167 6.05 -10.08 22.88
N ARG A 168 7.14 -9.56 23.49
CA ARG A 168 8.49 -10.14 23.66
C ARG A 168 9.39 -9.13 24.40
N ASP A 169 10.38 -9.60 25.16
CA ASP A 169 11.28 -8.73 25.96
C ASP A 169 12.17 -7.80 25.11
N ASP A 170 12.37 -8.10 23.83
CA ASP A 170 13.24 -7.36 22.90
C ASP A 170 12.49 -6.61 21.79
N LEU A 171 11.16 -6.52 21.90
CA LEU A 171 10.34 -5.93 20.85
C LEU A 171 9.92 -4.50 21.18
N PHE A 172 10.25 -3.59 20.26
CA PHE A 172 9.80 -2.20 20.30
C PHE A 172 9.23 -1.79 18.94
N ALA A 173 8.55 -0.65 18.91
CA ALA A 173 8.07 -0.09 17.65
C ALA A 173 8.36 1.41 17.60
N THR A 174 8.93 1.88 16.50
CA THR A 174 8.92 3.30 16.18
C THR A 174 7.50 3.68 15.75
N PHE A 175 7.03 4.86 16.12
CA PHE A 175 5.65 5.25 15.82
C PHE A 175 5.48 6.76 15.71
N PHE A 176 4.93 7.21 14.59
CA PHE A 176 4.51 8.59 14.38
C PHE A 176 3.00 8.63 14.23
N ILE A 177 2.35 9.57 14.93
CA ILE A 177 0.91 9.83 14.81
C ILE A 177 0.66 11.33 14.64
N ALA A 178 -0.23 11.69 13.72
CA ALA A 178 -0.66 13.05 13.49
C ALA A 178 -2.16 13.16 13.27
N VAL A 179 -2.76 14.22 13.81
CA VAL A 179 -4.17 14.57 13.65
C VAL A 179 -4.26 15.91 12.95
N TYR A 180 -5.03 15.96 11.88
CA TYR A 180 -5.35 17.18 11.17
C TYR A 180 -6.78 17.60 11.44
N ASP A 181 -6.95 18.89 11.75
CA ASP A 181 -8.24 19.54 11.80
C ASP A 181 -8.48 20.38 10.54
N PRO A 182 -9.40 19.98 9.63
CA PRO A 182 -9.69 20.74 8.42
C PRO A 182 -10.27 22.12 8.69
N LYS A 183 -10.94 22.33 9.83
CA LYS A 183 -11.55 23.64 10.15
C LYS A 183 -10.52 24.68 10.53
N THR A 184 -9.51 24.28 11.28
CA THR A 184 -8.44 25.18 11.76
C THR A 184 -7.17 25.11 10.90
N ARG A 185 -7.09 24.12 10.00
CA ARG A 185 -5.91 23.76 9.19
C ARG A 185 -4.68 23.51 10.06
N ASN A 186 -4.89 22.98 11.26
CA ASN A 186 -3.85 22.73 12.24
C ASN A 186 -3.58 21.24 12.38
N TRP A 187 -2.30 20.90 12.41
CA TRP A 187 -1.82 19.58 12.75
C TRP A 187 -1.42 19.50 14.22
N GLN A 188 -1.64 18.34 14.82
CA GLN A 188 -1.06 17.94 16.11
C GLN A 188 -0.45 16.57 15.94
N ALA A 189 0.81 16.38 16.31
CA ALA A 189 1.52 15.12 16.16
C ALA A 189 2.26 14.72 17.43
N CYS A 190 2.64 13.44 17.50
CA CYS A 190 3.56 12.90 18.49
C CYS A 190 4.46 11.88 17.80
N ASN A 191 5.77 11.97 18.05
CA ASN A 191 6.77 11.08 17.47
C ASN A 191 7.41 10.22 18.58
N CYS A 192 7.35 8.91 18.42
CA CYS A 192 7.92 7.90 19.32
C CYS A 192 9.09 7.20 18.61
N GLY A 193 10.16 7.96 18.37
CA GLY A 193 11.41 7.46 17.77
C GLY A 193 11.34 7.10 16.28
N HIS A 194 10.31 7.54 15.56
CA HIS A 194 10.16 7.33 14.12
C HIS A 194 10.88 8.43 13.32
N PRO A 195 11.31 8.18 12.07
CA PRO A 195 11.81 9.22 11.19
C PRO A 195 10.83 10.41 11.12
N ALA A 196 11.37 11.61 11.30
CA ALA A 196 10.56 12.83 11.31
C ALA A 196 10.05 13.14 9.88
N PRO A 197 8.74 13.42 9.72
CA PRO A 197 8.17 13.59 8.39
C PRO A 197 8.62 14.90 7.73
N LEU A 198 8.58 14.92 6.40
CA LEU A 198 8.90 16.11 5.60
C LEU A 198 7.63 16.90 5.31
N LEU A 199 7.63 18.20 5.62
CA LEU A 199 6.63 19.15 5.15
C LEU A 199 7.16 19.85 3.90
N LEU A 200 6.54 19.56 2.77
CA LEU A 200 6.85 20.12 1.46
C LEU A 200 5.92 21.32 1.24
N SER A 201 6.47 22.54 1.25
CA SER A 201 5.68 23.76 1.05
C SER A 201 5.87 24.30 -0.36
N VAL A 202 4.81 24.20 -1.17
CA VAL A 202 4.79 24.65 -2.58
C VAL A 202 5.01 26.17 -2.66
N ASP A 203 4.32 26.95 -1.84
CA ASP A 203 4.37 28.42 -1.87
C ASP A 203 5.73 28.99 -1.48
N ARG A 204 6.55 28.19 -0.78
CA ARG A 204 7.78 28.67 -0.14
C ARG A 204 9.05 28.09 -0.72
N ASP A 205 8.93 27.15 -1.67
CA ASP A 205 10.04 26.34 -2.18
C ASP A 205 10.93 25.82 -1.04
N ARG A 206 10.26 25.31 0.00
CA ARG A 206 10.91 24.93 1.27
C ARG A 206 10.40 23.58 1.72
N ILE A 207 11.34 22.70 1.97
CA ILE A 207 11.11 21.45 2.68
C ILE A 207 11.62 21.62 4.11
N LYS A 208 10.82 21.16 5.09
CA LYS A 208 11.21 21.18 6.49
C LYS A 208 10.90 19.84 7.13
N THR A 209 11.81 19.36 7.97
CA THR A 209 11.54 18.25 8.87
C THR A 209 10.62 18.73 10.00
N ILE A 210 9.53 17.99 10.25
CA ILE A 210 8.59 18.33 11.32
C ILE A 210 8.96 17.58 12.57
N GLY A 211 9.31 18.35 13.60
CA GLY A 211 9.58 17.78 14.91
C GLY A 211 10.89 17.02 15.02
N GLU A 212 11.92 17.43 14.28
CA GLU A 212 13.26 16.82 14.35
C GLU A 212 13.85 16.88 15.77
N ASP A 213 13.59 17.97 16.50
CA ASP A 213 14.02 18.17 17.89
C ASP A 213 13.00 17.66 18.93
N SER A 214 11.90 17.06 18.48
CA SER A 214 10.77 16.69 19.32
C SER A 214 10.35 15.24 19.08
N GLY A 215 10.48 14.43 20.11
CA GLY A 215 10.10 13.04 20.08
C GLY A 215 10.47 12.40 21.40
N ASP A 216 10.02 11.17 21.56
CA ASP A 216 10.32 10.38 22.75
C ASP A 216 10.78 8.98 22.31
N VAL A 217 11.14 8.15 23.28
CA VAL A 217 11.64 6.79 23.02
C VAL A 217 10.60 5.93 22.27
N PRO A 218 11.05 4.98 21.43
CA PRO A 218 10.15 4.02 20.79
C PRO A 218 9.21 3.30 21.77
N LEU A 219 8.04 2.92 21.28
CA LEU A 219 7.02 2.21 22.04
C LEU A 219 7.53 0.84 22.48
N GLY A 220 7.14 0.39 23.67
CA GLY A 220 7.48 -0.92 24.22
C GLY A 220 8.79 -0.98 25.03
N ILE A 221 9.63 0.07 24.97
CA ILE A 221 10.92 0.07 25.68
C ILE A 221 10.76 0.42 27.17
N MET A 222 9.98 1.45 27.48
CA MET A 222 9.84 2.00 28.83
C MET A 222 8.42 2.51 29.08
N ASP A 223 7.96 2.45 30.34
CA ASP A 223 6.76 3.14 30.82
C ASP A 223 7.13 4.05 31.99
N ARG A 224 7.45 5.31 31.69
CA ARG A 224 7.82 6.32 32.69
C ARG A 224 6.71 7.37 32.86
N PRO A 225 6.45 7.85 34.09
CA PRO A 225 5.55 8.98 34.30
C PRO A 225 5.99 10.20 33.48
N GLY A 226 5.07 10.77 32.69
CA GLY A 226 5.34 11.94 31.85
C GLY A 226 5.92 11.64 30.46
N GLN A 227 6.16 10.37 30.13
CA GLN A 227 6.56 9.95 28.79
C GLN A 227 5.45 10.26 27.77
N TYR A 228 5.85 10.67 26.58
CA TYR A 228 4.98 11.26 25.56
C TYR A 228 4.18 12.43 26.16
N GLY A 229 4.88 13.35 26.85
CA GLY A 229 4.33 14.54 27.49
C GLY A 229 4.00 15.67 26.51
N GLN A 230 3.65 16.86 27.02
CA GLN A 230 3.38 18.04 26.18
C GLN A 230 4.56 18.43 25.28
N ASP A 231 5.80 18.25 25.75
CA ASP A 231 7.02 18.60 25.02
C ASP A 231 7.34 17.62 23.88
N ALA A 232 6.74 16.42 23.88
CA ALA A 232 6.86 15.44 22.79
C ALA A 232 5.81 15.67 21.68
N GLY A 233 4.90 16.64 21.87
CA GLY A 233 3.87 17.01 20.92
C GLY A 233 4.34 18.12 19.98
N VAL A 234 4.00 18.00 18.70
CA VAL A 234 4.30 19.02 17.68
C VAL A 234 3.00 19.56 17.11
N SER A 235 2.89 20.87 16.95
CA SER A 235 1.77 21.47 16.23
C SER A 235 2.27 22.45 15.19
N TRP A 236 1.65 22.42 14.01
CA TRP A 236 1.93 23.39 12.97
C TRP A 236 0.67 23.66 12.15
N GLN A 237 0.62 24.85 11.59
CA GLN A 237 -0.43 25.24 10.66
C GLN A 237 0.00 24.90 9.24
N SER A 238 -0.88 24.24 8.49
CA SER A 238 -0.60 23.85 7.11
C SER A 238 -0.88 25.01 6.15
N GLY A 239 0.00 25.19 5.17
CA GLY A 239 -0.25 26.00 3.98
C GLY A 239 -1.34 25.40 3.08
N ALA A 240 -1.77 26.15 2.06
CA ALA A 240 -2.85 25.73 1.18
C ALA A 240 -2.48 24.50 0.34
N ASP A 241 -1.28 24.51 -0.23
CA ASP A 241 -0.76 23.44 -1.09
C ASP A 241 0.41 22.69 -0.42
N ASP A 242 0.49 22.73 0.92
CA ASP A 242 1.50 21.97 1.66
C ASP A 242 1.19 20.46 1.59
N VAL A 243 2.25 19.67 1.45
CA VAL A 243 2.20 18.20 1.47
C VAL A 243 3.03 17.68 2.63
N LEU A 244 2.43 16.84 3.47
CA LEU A 244 3.16 16.10 4.49
C LEU A 244 3.57 14.74 3.92
N LEU A 245 4.85 14.44 3.95
CA LEU A 245 5.42 13.16 3.51
C LEU A 245 5.94 12.40 4.73
N LEU A 246 5.29 11.29 5.05
CA LEU A 246 5.77 10.31 6.03
C LEU A 246 6.52 9.20 5.32
N PHE A 247 7.54 8.65 5.97
CA PHE A 247 8.35 7.58 5.41
C PHE A 247 8.98 6.74 6.51
N THR A 248 9.30 5.48 6.19
CA THR A 248 10.06 4.59 7.09
C THR A 248 11.56 4.71 6.82
N ASP A 249 12.36 4.20 7.76
CA ASP A 249 13.81 4.20 7.67
C ASP A 249 14.34 3.34 6.50
N GLY A 250 13.58 2.35 6.04
CA GLY A 250 13.89 1.61 4.81
C GLY A 250 14.17 2.53 3.61
N LEU A 251 13.58 3.73 3.55
CA LEU A 251 13.90 4.73 2.53
C LEU A 251 15.18 5.52 2.83
N ASN A 252 15.32 6.10 4.03
CA ASN A 252 16.48 6.96 4.33
C ASN A 252 17.78 6.16 4.57
N GLU A 253 17.66 4.91 5.01
CA GLU A 253 18.76 3.97 5.23
C GLU A 253 19.02 3.05 4.02
N SER A 254 18.25 3.20 2.94
CA SER A 254 18.51 2.49 1.68
C SER A 254 19.93 2.78 1.17
N ARG A 255 20.56 1.77 0.55
CA ARG A 255 21.96 1.86 0.12
C ARG A 255 22.10 1.96 -1.37
N HIS A 256 23.01 2.81 -1.82
CA HIS A 256 23.37 2.90 -3.23
C HIS A 256 24.10 1.61 -3.66
N ARG A 257 23.67 1.01 -4.77
CA ARG A 257 24.13 -0.32 -5.24
C ARG A 257 25.65 -0.42 -5.41
N GLN A 258 26.29 0.65 -5.88
CA GLN A 258 27.74 0.67 -6.14
C GLN A 258 28.57 1.18 -4.95
N THR A 259 28.27 2.39 -4.45
CA THR A 259 29.04 3.05 -3.38
C THR A 259 28.73 2.53 -1.99
N GLN A 260 27.59 1.86 -1.78
CA GLN A 260 27.06 1.42 -0.47
C GLN A 260 26.76 2.59 0.49
N GLU A 261 26.79 3.82 0.00
CA GLU A 261 26.40 5.02 0.73
C GLU A 261 24.91 4.99 1.04
N LEU A 262 24.53 5.53 2.19
CA LEU A 262 23.14 5.69 2.59
C LEU A 262 22.48 6.77 1.73
N CYS A 263 21.21 6.58 1.40
CA CYS A 263 20.38 7.60 0.75
C CYS A 263 20.40 8.90 1.56
N GLY A 264 20.15 8.79 2.87
CA GLY A 264 20.13 9.92 3.78
C GLY A 264 19.00 10.90 3.49
N MET A 265 18.90 11.93 4.34
CA MET A 265 17.84 12.93 4.25
C MET A 265 17.98 13.84 3.02
N ASP A 266 19.20 14.18 2.61
CA ASP A 266 19.44 15.10 1.49
C ASP A 266 18.91 14.54 0.16
N SER A 267 19.15 13.25 -0.11
CA SER A 267 18.64 12.58 -1.31
C SER A 267 17.12 12.45 -1.26
N LEU A 268 16.55 12.13 -0.09
CA LEU A 268 15.09 12.06 0.08
C LEU A 268 14.41 13.41 -0.14
N ILE A 269 14.97 14.49 0.40
CA ILE A 269 14.47 15.85 0.20
C ILE A 269 14.53 16.22 -1.28
N THR A 270 15.60 15.84 -1.97
CA THR A 270 15.75 16.07 -3.42
C THR A 270 14.69 15.32 -4.22
N GLY A 271 14.52 14.02 -3.95
CA GLY A 271 13.50 13.19 -4.60
C GLY A 271 12.08 13.70 -4.33
N ALA A 272 11.78 14.07 -3.09
CA ALA A 272 10.49 14.64 -2.69
C ALA A 272 10.22 16.00 -3.38
N SER A 273 11.24 16.82 -3.59
CA SER A 273 11.13 18.06 -4.37
C SER A 273 10.74 17.78 -5.83
N LEU A 274 11.38 16.79 -6.45
CA LEU A 274 11.10 16.41 -7.84
C LEU A 274 9.71 15.80 -8.00
N MET A 275 9.28 14.98 -7.04
CA MET A 275 7.90 14.46 -6.97
C MET A 275 6.88 15.60 -7.02
N MET A 276 7.09 16.67 -6.24
CA MET A 276 6.22 17.85 -6.23
C MET A 276 6.24 18.63 -7.55
N GLN A 277 7.39 18.68 -8.24
CA GLN A 277 7.52 19.39 -9.52
C GLN A 277 6.83 18.65 -10.68
N GLN A 278 6.79 17.31 -10.64
CA GLN A 278 6.12 16.51 -11.67
C GLN A 278 4.60 16.63 -11.61
N SER A 279 4.02 16.68 -10.41
CA SER A 279 2.56 16.81 -10.24
C SER A 279 2.21 17.48 -8.91
N LEU A 280 1.91 18.78 -8.97
CA LEU A 280 1.48 19.57 -7.80
C LEU A 280 0.11 19.12 -7.27
N ASP A 281 -0.79 18.67 -8.15
CA ASP A 281 -2.14 18.25 -7.79
C ASP A 281 -2.22 16.75 -7.40
N GLU A 282 -1.26 15.93 -7.82
CA GLU A 282 -1.18 14.50 -7.46
C GLU A 282 0.23 14.12 -6.99
N PRO A 283 0.64 14.46 -5.76
CA PRO A 283 1.96 14.12 -5.22
C PRO A 283 2.03 12.62 -4.92
N ASP A 284 2.34 11.80 -5.92
CA ASP A 284 2.37 10.35 -5.82
C ASP A 284 3.72 9.85 -5.27
N PRO A 285 3.76 9.19 -4.09
CA PRO A 285 5.00 8.69 -3.52
C PRO A 285 5.72 7.66 -4.41
N GLU A 286 5.02 7.00 -5.34
CA GLU A 286 5.66 6.09 -6.31
C GLU A 286 6.71 6.79 -7.18
N HIS A 287 6.56 8.09 -7.45
CA HIS A 287 7.59 8.86 -8.16
C HIS A 287 8.87 9.02 -7.34
N LEU A 288 8.77 9.11 -6.01
CA LEU A 288 9.96 9.13 -5.13
C LEU A 288 10.71 7.80 -5.20
N PHE A 289 9.99 6.67 -5.16
CA PHE A 289 10.57 5.34 -5.26
C PHE A 289 11.27 5.14 -6.60
N THR A 290 10.57 5.48 -7.69
CA THR A 290 11.10 5.41 -9.05
C THR A 290 12.40 6.22 -9.18
N TRP A 291 12.39 7.45 -8.66
CA TRP A 291 13.58 8.31 -8.68
C TRP A 291 14.75 7.72 -7.87
N LEU A 292 14.50 7.19 -6.66
CA LEU A 292 15.54 6.57 -5.84
C LEU A 292 16.18 5.36 -6.55
N GLU A 293 15.37 4.51 -7.18
CA GLU A 293 15.88 3.37 -7.95
C GLU A 293 16.70 3.81 -9.17
N GLU A 294 16.26 4.87 -9.87
CA GLU A 294 16.99 5.48 -10.99
C GLU A 294 18.33 6.08 -10.55
N GLN A 295 18.40 6.66 -9.35
CA GLN A 295 19.66 7.12 -8.74
C GLN A 295 20.55 5.95 -8.26
N GLY A 296 20.08 4.71 -8.35
CA GLY A 296 20.85 3.52 -8.01
C GLY A 296 20.73 3.07 -6.57
N TYR A 297 19.74 3.56 -5.81
CA TYR A 297 19.43 3.03 -4.47
C TYR A 297 18.75 1.66 -4.56
N GLN A 298 18.98 0.85 -3.54
CA GLN A 298 18.44 -0.50 -3.41
C GLN A 298 17.40 -0.50 -2.27
N LEU A 299 16.14 -0.74 -2.62
CA LEU A 299 14.97 -0.63 -1.73
C LEU A 299 14.45 -2.00 -1.23
N ASP A 300 15.24 -3.07 -1.38
CA ASP A 300 14.87 -4.41 -0.91
C ASP A 300 15.58 -4.81 0.41
N GLY A 301 16.36 -3.88 0.98
CA GLY A 301 17.10 -4.09 2.23
C GLY A 301 16.22 -4.10 3.47
N ASP A 302 15.20 -3.24 3.50
CA ASP A 302 14.18 -3.17 4.55
C ASP A 302 12.82 -2.75 3.96
N ASP A 303 11.77 -2.79 4.78
CA ASP A 303 10.44 -2.35 4.39
C ASP A 303 10.40 -0.83 4.14
N CYS A 304 9.97 -0.45 2.95
CA CYS A 304 9.97 0.94 2.49
C CYS A 304 8.53 1.43 2.33
N TRP A 305 8.09 2.33 3.22
CA TRP A 305 6.84 3.09 3.05
C TRP A 305 7.12 4.55 2.73
N ALA A 306 6.31 5.12 1.84
CA ALA A 306 6.08 6.56 1.81
C ALA A 306 4.59 6.88 1.69
N ILE A 307 4.19 7.93 2.39
CA ILE A 307 2.81 8.38 2.48
C ILE A 307 2.79 9.88 2.26
N SER A 308 2.16 10.32 1.18
CA SER A 308 1.91 11.74 0.97
C SER A 308 0.51 12.10 1.42
N VAL A 309 0.40 13.24 2.10
CA VAL A 309 -0.85 13.81 2.56
C VAL A 309 -0.93 15.23 2.04
N ARG A 310 -1.81 15.45 1.07
CA ARG A 310 -2.10 16.77 0.53
C ARG A 310 -3.43 17.26 1.07
N LEU A 311 -3.46 18.49 1.53
CA LEU A 311 -4.73 19.14 1.86
C LEU A 311 -5.34 19.73 0.60
N VAL A 312 -6.65 19.62 0.45
CA VAL A 312 -7.33 20.26 -0.67
C VAL A 312 -7.87 21.62 -0.22
N PRO A 313 -7.41 22.74 -0.81
CA PRO A 313 -7.93 24.06 -0.51
C PRO A 313 -9.42 24.22 -0.80
N ASP A 314 -10.12 25.00 0.04
CA ASP A 314 -11.54 25.34 -0.18
C ASP A 314 -11.77 26.06 -1.52
N ASN A 315 -10.83 26.90 -1.96
CA ASN A 315 -10.92 27.62 -3.24
C ASN A 315 -10.78 26.70 -4.47
N LYS A 316 -10.30 25.46 -4.31
CA LYS A 316 -10.34 24.45 -5.36
C LYS A 316 -11.69 23.74 -5.40
N THR A 317 -12.55 23.85 -4.39
CA THR A 317 -13.88 23.22 -4.38
C THR A 317 -14.90 24.09 -5.13
N LEU A 318 -15.36 23.61 -6.29
CA LEU A 318 -16.36 24.29 -7.11
C LEU A 318 -17.79 23.99 -6.64
N TRP A 319 -18.04 22.74 -6.24
CA TRP A 319 -19.32 22.28 -5.74
C TRP A 319 -19.11 21.16 -4.73
N ARG A 320 -19.92 21.14 -3.66
CA ARG A 320 -19.90 20.07 -2.65
C ARG A 320 -21.24 20.00 -1.95
N LYS A 321 -21.92 18.86 -2.00
CA LYS A 321 -23.15 18.62 -1.22
C LYS A 321 -23.30 17.15 -0.86
N THR A 322 -24.08 16.93 0.19
CA THR A 322 -24.69 15.64 0.45
C THR A 322 -26.03 15.59 -0.28
N VAL A 323 -26.22 14.57 -1.10
CA VAL A 323 -27.37 14.38 -1.99
C VAL A 323 -28.18 13.19 -1.47
N SER A 324 -29.50 13.36 -1.40
CA SER A 324 -30.43 12.28 -1.07
C SER A 324 -30.38 11.18 -2.14
N CYS A 325 -30.60 9.93 -1.73
CA CYS A 325 -30.53 8.80 -2.65
C CYS A 325 -31.84 8.61 -3.44
N ASP A 326 -32.23 9.63 -4.19
CA ASP A 326 -33.34 9.60 -5.13
C ASP A 326 -32.95 10.24 -6.46
N LEU A 327 -33.63 9.82 -7.54
CA LEU A 327 -33.27 10.24 -8.90
C LEU A 327 -33.47 11.75 -9.12
N VAL A 328 -34.41 12.39 -8.43
CA VAL A 328 -34.70 13.81 -8.59
C VAL A 328 -33.60 14.66 -7.95
N ALA A 329 -33.14 14.26 -6.76
CA ALA A 329 -32.03 14.90 -6.08
C ALA A 329 -30.72 14.77 -6.87
N VAL A 330 -30.45 13.59 -7.46
CA VAL A 330 -29.28 13.37 -8.32
C VAL A 330 -29.32 14.29 -9.55
N GLU A 331 -30.46 14.39 -10.23
CA GLU A 331 -30.59 15.25 -11.42
C GLU A 331 -30.42 16.73 -11.05
N THR A 332 -31.02 17.15 -9.92
CA THR A 332 -30.89 18.52 -9.39
C THR A 332 -29.44 18.86 -9.08
N ALA A 333 -28.72 17.95 -8.41
CA ALA A 333 -27.29 18.12 -8.14
C ALA A 333 -26.47 18.20 -9.43
N GLY A 334 -26.81 17.42 -10.46
CA GLY A 334 -26.20 17.51 -11.78
C GLY A 334 -26.34 18.91 -12.42
N SER A 335 -27.54 19.50 -12.38
CA SER A 335 -27.77 20.87 -12.87
C SER A 335 -27.01 21.94 -12.06
N GLU A 336 -26.91 21.77 -10.74
CA GLU A 336 -26.12 22.69 -9.91
C GLU A 336 -24.62 22.62 -10.22
N ILE A 337 -24.09 21.42 -10.47
CA ILE A 337 -22.69 21.22 -10.87
C ILE A 337 -22.40 21.92 -12.20
N GLU A 338 -23.27 21.73 -13.19
CA GLU A 338 -23.18 22.40 -14.49
C GLU A 338 -23.12 23.92 -14.32
N GLN A 339 -24.03 24.49 -13.51
CA GLN A 339 -24.04 25.93 -13.22
C GLN A 339 -22.78 26.41 -12.49
N ALA A 340 -22.26 25.62 -11.55
CA ALA A 340 -21.02 25.94 -10.82
C ALA A 340 -19.81 25.94 -11.76
N LEU A 341 -19.72 24.98 -12.68
CA LEU A 341 -18.66 24.89 -13.69
C LEU A 341 -18.73 26.05 -14.69
N SER A 342 -19.92 26.39 -15.19
CA SER A 342 -20.10 27.56 -16.06
C SER A 342 -19.67 28.86 -15.36
N SER A 343 -20.01 29.00 -14.08
CA SER A 343 -19.58 30.16 -13.26
C SER A 343 -18.06 30.20 -13.06
N ALA A 344 -17.39 29.04 -13.08
CA ALA A 344 -15.94 28.89 -13.05
C ALA A 344 -15.27 28.98 -14.45
N GLY A 345 -16.02 29.37 -15.49
CA GLY A 345 -15.51 29.60 -16.85
C GLY A 345 -15.28 28.33 -17.68
N TRP A 346 -15.99 27.24 -17.38
CA TRP A 346 -16.08 26.08 -18.27
C TRP A 346 -17.05 26.36 -19.42
N ASP A 347 -16.78 25.79 -20.59
CA ASP A 347 -17.74 25.81 -21.70
C ASP A 347 -18.93 24.89 -21.43
N GLU A 348 -20.00 25.08 -22.20
CA GLU A 348 -21.27 24.35 -22.05
C GLU A 348 -21.10 22.84 -22.28
N VAL A 349 -20.21 22.45 -23.21
CA VAL A 349 -20.01 21.04 -23.58
C VAL A 349 -19.31 20.28 -22.46
N ASP A 350 -18.20 20.82 -21.95
CA ASP A 350 -17.44 20.19 -20.88
C ASP A 350 -18.20 20.23 -19.54
N ALA A 351 -18.93 21.32 -19.24
CA ALA A 351 -19.80 21.36 -18.07
C ALA A 351 -20.91 20.28 -18.16
N GLY A 352 -21.51 20.12 -19.34
CA GLY A 352 -22.49 19.07 -19.61
C GLY A 352 -21.93 17.66 -19.47
N ARG A 353 -20.67 17.42 -19.90
CA ARG A 353 -19.97 16.13 -19.71
C ARG A 353 -19.81 15.80 -18.23
N VAL A 354 -19.37 16.75 -17.41
CA VAL A 354 -19.20 16.53 -15.96
C VAL A 354 -20.54 16.27 -15.28
N ARG A 355 -21.59 17.01 -15.66
CA ARG A 355 -22.96 16.74 -15.21
C ARG A 355 -23.39 15.31 -15.56
N LEU A 356 -23.21 14.90 -16.82
CA LEU A 356 -23.64 13.58 -17.29
C LEU A 356 -22.92 12.47 -16.52
N LEU A 357 -21.60 12.59 -16.32
CA LEU A 357 -20.83 11.67 -15.48
C LEU A 357 -21.42 11.58 -14.07
N PHE A 358 -21.75 12.73 -13.47
CA PHE A 358 -22.30 12.76 -12.11
C PHE A 358 -23.66 12.09 -12.01
N VAL A 359 -24.55 12.38 -12.94
CA VAL A 359 -25.89 11.81 -12.98
C VAL A 359 -25.82 10.30 -13.20
N GLU A 360 -25.03 9.82 -14.16
CA GLU A 360 -24.90 8.39 -14.43
C GLU A 360 -24.34 7.62 -13.22
N TYR A 361 -23.36 8.19 -12.53
CA TYR A 361 -22.86 7.61 -11.29
C TYR A 361 -23.93 7.58 -10.20
N GLY A 362 -24.60 8.71 -9.97
CA GLY A 362 -25.65 8.83 -8.96
C GLY A 362 -26.83 7.90 -9.20
N VAL A 363 -27.27 7.76 -10.46
CA VAL A 363 -28.32 6.81 -10.87
C VAL A 363 -27.90 5.38 -10.54
N ASN A 364 -26.65 5.01 -10.83
CA ASN A 364 -26.13 3.70 -10.47
C ASN A 364 -26.11 3.50 -8.95
N ALA A 365 -25.63 4.49 -8.19
CA ALA A 365 -25.58 4.42 -6.73
C ALA A 365 -26.98 4.23 -6.12
N VAL A 366 -27.98 4.96 -6.63
CA VAL A 366 -29.36 4.86 -6.17
C VAL A 366 -30.00 3.53 -6.55
N ARG A 367 -29.84 3.07 -7.79
CA ARG A 367 -30.53 1.87 -8.30
C ARG A 367 -29.87 0.56 -7.88
N TYR A 368 -28.55 0.53 -7.78
CA TYR A 368 -27.78 -0.70 -7.59
C TYR A 368 -26.92 -0.71 -6.33
N GLY A 369 -26.72 0.43 -5.67
CA GLY A 369 -25.85 0.55 -4.50
C GLY A 369 -26.39 -0.09 -3.22
N GLY A 370 -27.66 -0.52 -3.18
CA GLY A 370 -28.24 -1.15 -1.98
C GLY A 370 -28.27 -0.23 -0.76
N VAL A 371 -28.36 1.08 -1.00
CA VAL A 371 -28.34 2.13 0.03
C VAL A 371 -29.63 2.08 0.84
N SER A 372 -29.54 1.88 2.16
CA SER A 372 -30.73 1.73 3.03
C SER A 372 -31.07 2.93 3.93
N ALA A 373 -30.34 4.05 3.84
CA ALA A 373 -30.65 5.24 4.63
C ALA A 373 -30.32 6.54 3.89
N ASP A 374 -31.17 7.55 4.07
CA ASP A 374 -31.00 8.93 3.62
C ASP A 374 -30.31 9.74 4.75
N PRO A 375 -29.30 10.60 4.48
CA PRO A 375 -28.60 10.81 3.21
C PRO A 375 -27.39 9.88 3.03
N CYS A 376 -27.04 9.56 1.77
CA CYS A 376 -25.97 8.58 1.52
C CYS A 376 -24.95 8.96 0.45
N LEU A 377 -25.25 9.82 -0.54
CA LEU A 377 -24.29 10.18 -1.58
C LEU A 377 -23.66 11.54 -1.28
N GLN A 378 -22.37 11.58 -0.96
CA GLN A 378 -21.61 12.82 -0.91
C GLN A 378 -20.91 13.02 -2.24
N GLY A 379 -21.16 14.17 -2.87
CA GLY A 379 -20.52 14.56 -4.11
C GLY A 379 -19.67 15.81 -3.92
N CYS A 380 -18.53 15.87 -4.60
CA CYS A 380 -17.69 17.05 -4.67
C CYS A 380 -17.06 17.20 -6.05
N VAL A 381 -17.04 18.42 -6.56
CA VAL A 381 -16.34 18.79 -7.80
C VAL A 381 -15.26 19.80 -7.44
N GLN A 382 -14.02 19.48 -7.80
CA GLN A 382 -12.85 20.28 -7.50
C GLN A 382 -12.14 20.68 -8.79
N SER A 383 -11.65 21.92 -8.88
CA SER A 383 -10.77 22.35 -9.96
C SER A 383 -9.36 21.79 -9.76
N CYS A 384 -8.73 21.42 -10.86
CA CYS A 384 -7.31 21.07 -10.93
C CYS A 384 -6.69 21.72 -12.16
N GLN A 385 -5.36 21.72 -12.30
CA GLN A 385 -4.68 22.40 -13.40
C GLN A 385 -5.16 21.95 -14.79
N GLU A 386 -5.46 20.67 -14.94
CA GLU A 386 -5.84 20.06 -16.22
C GLU A 386 -7.37 20.03 -16.46
N GLY A 387 -8.18 20.41 -15.49
CA GLY A 387 -9.64 20.30 -15.56
C GLY A 387 -10.33 20.27 -14.21
N CYS A 388 -11.12 19.23 -13.95
CA CYS A 388 -11.77 19.02 -12.67
C CYS A 388 -11.72 17.56 -12.22
N VAL A 389 -11.83 17.37 -10.91
CA VAL A 389 -11.96 16.09 -10.25
C VAL A 389 -13.37 15.98 -9.68
N VAL A 390 -14.08 14.92 -10.04
CA VAL A 390 -15.38 14.57 -9.45
C VAL A 390 -15.15 13.45 -8.43
N LEU A 391 -15.52 13.72 -7.19
CA LEU A 391 -15.40 12.81 -6.06
C LEU A 391 -16.79 12.38 -5.59
N PHE A 392 -16.93 11.08 -5.36
CA PHE A 392 -18.09 10.50 -4.71
C PHE A 392 -17.67 9.74 -3.48
N ARG A 393 -18.52 9.83 -2.45
CA ARG A 393 -18.52 8.90 -1.33
C ARG A 393 -19.95 8.41 -1.12
N ASP A 394 -20.13 7.09 -1.11
CA ASP A 394 -21.41 6.46 -0.80
C ASP A 394 -21.28 5.41 0.31
N SER A 395 -22.41 5.11 0.95
CA SER A 395 -22.52 4.10 2.02
C SER A 395 -23.14 2.78 1.52
N GLY A 396 -23.14 2.57 0.20
CA GLY A 396 -23.70 1.39 -0.43
C GLY A 396 -22.85 0.12 -0.23
N GLY A 397 -23.36 -0.98 -0.77
CA GLY A 397 -22.63 -2.23 -0.92
C GLY A 397 -21.38 -2.05 -1.80
N SER A 398 -20.42 -2.95 -1.68
CA SER A 398 -19.27 -2.96 -2.58
C SER A 398 -19.74 -3.28 -4.00
N TRP A 399 -19.36 -2.46 -4.98
CA TRP A 399 -19.59 -2.75 -6.40
C TRP A 399 -18.27 -2.88 -7.17
N ASP A 400 -18.22 -3.83 -8.09
CA ASP A 400 -17.05 -4.05 -8.95
C ASP A 400 -17.22 -3.23 -10.24
N TYR A 401 -16.75 -1.98 -10.22
CA TYR A 401 -16.89 -1.08 -11.37
C TYR A 401 -16.26 -1.67 -12.63
N HIS A 402 -15.00 -2.11 -12.57
CA HIS A 402 -14.28 -2.62 -13.74
C HIS A 402 -14.83 -3.96 -14.24
N GLY A 403 -15.22 -4.86 -13.33
CA GLY A 403 -15.89 -6.10 -13.71
C GLY A 403 -17.27 -5.86 -14.33
N ASN A 404 -18.01 -4.87 -13.85
CA ASN A 404 -19.31 -4.49 -14.42
C ASN A 404 -19.15 -3.79 -15.77
N LEU A 405 -18.15 -2.90 -15.93
CA LEU A 405 -17.82 -2.26 -17.21
C LEU A 405 -17.43 -3.30 -18.28
N SER A 406 -16.62 -4.29 -17.89
CA SER A 406 -16.22 -5.39 -18.79
C SER A 406 -17.41 -6.25 -19.23
N ARG A 407 -18.47 -6.33 -18.41
CA ARG A 407 -19.71 -7.06 -18.72
C ARG A 407 -20.73 -6.22 -19.49
N SER A 408 -20.67 -4.89 -19.37
CA SER A 408 -21.58 -3.99 -20.10
C SER A 408 -21.16 -3.79 -21.56
N GLY A 409 -19.88 -4.04 -21.89
CA GLY A 409 -19.34 -3.98 -23.25
C GLY A 409 -20.13 -4.84 -24.23
N GLY A 410 -21.12 -4.23 -24.88
CA GLY A 410 -22.10 -4.94 -25.72
C GLY A 410 -23.50 -4.33 -25.74
N ALA A 411 -23.77 -3.25 -25.01
CA ALA A 411 -25.02 -2.51 -25.18
C ALA A 411 -25.08 -1.89 -26.60
N ALA A 412 -26.20 -2.09 -27.29
CA ALA A 412 -26.40 -1.49 -28.61
C ALA A 412 -26.41 0.05 -28.52
N PRO A 413 -25.98 0.80 -29.55
CA PRO A 413 -25.90 2.26 -29.52
C PRO A 413 -27.21 2.97 -29.14
N ASP A 414 -28.33 2.30 -29.35
CA ASP A 414 -29.71 2.72 -29.10
C ASP A 414 -30.32 2.18 -27.78
N ALA A 415 -29.55 1.49 -26.94
CA ALA A 415 -30.05 0.95 -25.68
C ALA A 415 -30.32 2.07 -24.64
N GLU A 416 -31.57 2.13 -24.14
CA GLU A 416 -32.03 3.11 -23.14
C GLU A 416 -31.53 2.84 -21.71
N SER A 417 -30.87 1.70 -21.45
CA SER A 417 -30.33 1.35 -20.14
C SER A 417 -29.04 0.52 -20.26
N GLY A 418 -28.20 0.57 -19.22
CA GLY A 418 -26.96 -0.23 -19.17
C GLY A 418 -25.71 0.45 -19.73
N ARG A 419 -25.81 1.71 -20.20
CA ARG A 419 -24.68 2.48 -20.77
C ARG A 419 -23.96 3.39 -19.78
N GLY A 420 -24.49 3.58 -18.56
CA GLY A 420 -23.96 4.58 -17.62
C GLY A 420 -22.47 4.41 -17.31
N LEU A 421 -21.98 3.17 -17.15
CA LEU A 421 -20.55 2.91 -16.93
C LEU A 421 -19.70 3.24 -18.17
N GLU A 422 -20.18 2.93 -19.37
CA GLU A 422 -19.48 3.27 -20.62
C GLU A 422 -19.42 4.80 -20.84
N ILE A 423 -20.48 5.52 -20.47
CA ILE A 423 -20.52 6.98 -20.53
C ILE A 423 -19.50 7.57 -19.54
N ILE A 424 -19.48 7.08 -18.30
CA ILE A 424 -18.51 7.52 -17.29
C ILE A 424 -17.08 7.25 -17.78
N ASP A 425 -16.81 6.06 -18.33
CA ASP A 425 -15.50 5.67 -18.86
C ASP A 425 -15.06 6.51 -20.08
N ALA A 426 -16.01 6.88 -20.95
CA ALA A 426 -15.72 7.74 -22.10
C ALA A 426 -15.46 9.21 -21.70
N ILE A 427 -16.00 9.67 -20.58
CA ILE A 427 -15.84 11.05 -20.10
C ILE A 427 -14.60 11.19 -19.21
N ALA A 428 -14.39 10.25 -18.29
CA ALA A 428 -13.31 10.28 -17.32
C ALA A 428 -12.01 9.78 -17.93
N GLU A 429 -10.96 10.58 -17.84
CA GLU A 429 -9.64 10.20 -18.35
C GLU A 429 -8.88 9.31 -17.37
N LYS A 430 -9.11 9.50 -16.08
CA LYS A 430 -8.57 8.67 -15.01
C LYS A 430 -9.68 8.37 -14.01
N THR A 431 -9.85 7.09 -13.70
CA THR A 431 -10.83 6.60 -12.74
C THR A 431 -10.13 5.90 -11.58
N SER A 432 -10.65 6.08 -10.37
CA SER A 432 -10.13 5.39 -9.19
C SER A 432 -11.29 5.02 -8.29
N PHE A 433 -11.37 3.74 -7.93
CA PHE A 433 -12.40 3.20 -7.05
C PHE A 433 -11.73 2.48 -5.90
N PHE A 434 -12.14 2.81 -4.68
CA PHE A 434 -11.62 2.18 -3.48
C PHE A 434 -12.71 2.13 -2.41
N ARG A 435 -12.57 1.18 -1.48
CA ARG A 435 -13.48 1.05 -0.35
C ARG A 435 -12.69 1.25 0.92
N TRP A 436 -13.04 2.31 1.66
CA TRP A 436 -12.41 2.62 2.94
C TRP A 436 -13.44 2.45 4.06
N GLY A 437 -13.20 1.48 4.95
CA GLY A 437 -14.15 1.11 6.00
C GLY A 437 -15.50 0.66 5.43
N ARG A 438 -16.55 1.44 5.70
CA ARG A 438 -17.92 1.16 5.26
C ARG A 438 -18.36 1.95 4.02
N HIS A 439 -17.49 2.79 3.48
CA HIS A 439 -17.84 3.69 2.38
C HIS A 439 -17.08 3.31 1.12
N ASN A 440 -17.77 3.44 -0.02
CA ASN A 440 -17.13 3.45 -1.32
C ASN A 440 -16.70 4.87 -1.65
N TYR A 441 -15.57 4.99 -2.33
CA TYR A 441 -15.07 6.25 -2.86
C TYR A 441 -14.79 6.06 -4.35
N ALA A 442 -15.23 7.03 -5.14
CA ALA A 442 -14.91 7.09 -6.55
C ALA A 442 -14.34 8.47 -6.90
N ARG A 443 -13.29 8.47 -7.71
CA ARG A 443 -12.64 9.67 -8.22
C ARG A 443 -12.57 9.60 -9.73
N PHE A 444 -12.98 10.68 -10.39
CA PHE A 444 -12.94 10.83 -11.83
C PHE A 444 -12.20 12.12 -12.18
N LEU A 445 -11.13 12.03 -12.96
CA LEU A 445 -10.48 13.17 -13.57
C LEU A 445 -11.13 13.46 -14.91
N VAL A 446 -11.62 14.68 -15.11
CA VAL A 446 -12.20 15.16 -16.36
C VAL A 446 -11.39 16.36 -16.83
N ARG A 447 -10.64 16.20 -17.92
CA ARG A 447 -9.89 17.30 -18.54
C ARG A 447 -10.79 18.22 -19.37
N LYS A 448 -10.45 19.51 -19.38
CA LYS A 448 -11.04 20.47 -20.31
C LYS A 448 -10.60 20.12 -21.73
N GLN A 449 -11.53 20.05 -22.67
CA GLN A 449 -11.17 19.98 -24.07
C GLN A 449 -10.76 21.39 -24.51
N VAL A 450 -9.45 21.64 -24.58
CA VAL A 450 -8.93 22.87 -25.18
C VAL A 450 -9.44 22.90 -26.61
N GLY A 451 -10.30 23.88 -26.94
CA GLY A 451 -10.96 24.02 -28.23
C GLY A 451 -10.02 23.71 -29.40
N GLY A 452 -10.15 22.51 -29.92
CA GLY A 452 -9.38 21.97 -31.03
C GLY A 452 -10.31 21.07 -31.80
N ASP A 453 -10.71 21.55 -32.98
CA ASP A 453 -11.58 20.90 -33.97
C ASP A 453 -11.62 19.38 -33.84
N ARG A 454 -12.79 18.85 -33.47
CA ARG A 454 -13.32 17.59 -33.99
C ARG A 454 -14.82 17.63 -34.16
#